data_AF-A0A948ARK1-F1
#
_entry.id   AF-A0A948ARK1-F1
#
_cell.length_a   1.000
_cell.length_b   1.000
_cell.length_c   1.000
_cell.angle_alpha   90.00
_cell.angle_beta   90.00
_cell.angle_gamma   90.00
#
_symmetry.space_group_name_H-M   'P 1'
#
loop_
_entity.id
_entity.type
_entity.pdbx_description
1 polymer ?
#
loop_
_entity_poly.entity_id
_entity_poly.type
_entity_poly.pdbx_seq_one_letter_code
_entity_poly.pdbx_strand_id
1 'polypeptide(L)'
;IGYGELAKRAGSPGAARAVGRVMAANPLPLLVPCHRVLPSDGGLGGFSATGGAALKARLLHAEGYVFSEELQAGLDHLSRVDRKLGRVIARSGPYLPAFGDREDPYDILVLSIVHQQISMKAAATIAGRVRALTPGADFPVPDEFATLPDDALRGAGLSRQKIGYLRDLAARVGDGRLDLRSLRRLDDDSAIAALTEVKGIGVWTAQMVLIFHFGRLDVWPADDLGLQDAVQAHLGLSARPMPREMHLQGARWAPYRSMASWYLWRTVDGGGV
;
A
#
# COMPACT_ATOMS: atom_id res chain seq x y z
N ILE A 1 -7.25 -18.23 -14.55
CA ILE A 1 -8.49 -19.04 -14.42
C ILE A 1 -8.96 -19.00 -12.96
N GLY A 2 -10.26 -18.92 -12.69
CA GLY A 2 -10.79 -18.90 -11.32
C GLY A 2 -10.81 -20.28 -10.65
N TYR A 3 -10.80 -20.36 -9.31
CA TYR A 3 -10.94 -21.63 -8.57
C TYR A 3 -12.22 -22.40 -8.94
N GLY A 4 -13.37 -21.70 -9.06
CA GLY A 4 -14.64 -22.32 -9.45
C GLY A 4 -14.65 -22.81 -10.89
N GLU A 5 -14.05 -22.04 -11.80
CA GLU A 5 -13.91 -22.41 -13.21
C GLU A 5 -12.99 -23.63 -13.38
N LEU A 6 -11.88 -23.69 -12.63
CA LEU A 6 -11.01 -24.86 -12.61
C LEU A 6 -11.73 -26.09 -12.03
N ALA A 7 -12.53 -25.92 -10.98
CA ALA A 7 -13.34 -27.00 -10.41
C ALA A 7 -14.34 -27.56 -11.43
N LYS A 8 -15.01 -26.67 -12.19
CA LYS A 8 -15.92 -27.04 -13.28
C LYS A 8 -15.19 -27.83 -14.38
N ARG A 9 -14.02 -27.37 -14.82
CA ARG A 9 -13.19 -28.07 -15.83
C ARG A 9 -12.68 -29.43 -15.34
N ALA A 10 -12.43 -29.56 -14.04
CA ALA A 10 -12.06 -30.82 -13.40
C ALA A 10 -13.26 -31.77 -13.17
N GLY A 11 -14.46 -31.45 -13.67
CA GLY A 11 -15.65 -32.29 -13.51
C GLY A 11 -16.29 -32.24 -12.11
N SER A 12 -15.89 -31.28 -11.27
CA SER A 12 -16.39 -31.11 -9.90
C SER A 12 -16.94 -29.68 -9.66
N PRO A 13 -18.06 -29.27 -10.30
CA PRO A 13 -18.66 -27.97 -10.08
C PRO A 13 -18.95 -27.71 -8.59
N GLY A 14 -18.71 -26.49 -8.10
CA GLY A 14 -18.89 -26.13 -6.68
C GLY A 14 -17.72 -26.50 -5.76
N ALA A 15 -16.73 -27.28 -6.24
CA ALA A 15 -15.58 -27.71 -5.43
C ALA A 15 -14.42 -26.69 -5.34
N ALA A 16 -14.71 -25.38 -5.44
CA ALA A 16 -13.68 -24.33 -5.45
C ALA A 16 -12.75 -24.38 -4.21
N ARG A 17 -13.29 -24.71 -3.03
CA ARG A 17 -12.51 -24.89 -1.79
C ARG A 17 -11.53 -26.07 -1.89
N ALA A 18 -11.93 -27.16 -2.53
CA ALA A 18 -11.06 -28.32 -2.73
C ALA A 18 -9.91 -27.98 -3.69
N VAL A 19 -10.20 -27.28 -4.78
CA VAL A 19 -9.17 -26.73 -5.69
C VAL A 19 -8.20 -25.85 -4.92
N GLY A 20 -8.70 -24.96 -4.06
CA GLY A 20 -7.86 -24.11 -3.19
C GLY A 20 -6.86 -24.90 -2.35
N ARG A 21 -7.32 -25.98 -1.70
CA ARG A 21 -6.46 -26.88 -0.91
C ARG A 21 -5.40 -27.58 -1.77
N VAL A 22 -5.78 -28.06 -2.95
CA VAL A 22 -4.83 -28.69 -3.89
C VAL A 22 -3.76 -27.70 -4.36
N MET A 23 -4.15 -26.47 -4.69
CA MET A 23 -3.19 -25.43 -5.07
C MET A 23 -2.21 -25.10 -3.93
N ALA A 24 -2.72 -25.04 -2.69
CA ALA A 24 -1.91 -24.77 -1.50
C ALA A 24 -0.97 -25.93 -1.13
N ALA A 25 -1.36 -27.17 -1.43
CA ALA A 25 -0.56 -28.36 -1.15
C ALA A 25 0.35 -28.78 -2.33
N ASN A 26 0.44 -27.98 -3.40
CA ASN A 26 1.22 -28.32 -4.58
C ASN A 26 2.73 -28.42 -4.24
N PRO A 27 3.35 -29.61 -4.36
CA PRO A 27 4.76 -29.80 -4.04
C PRO A 27 5.71 -29.29 -5.14
N LEU A 28 5.20 -29.01 -6.34
CA LEU A 28 5.99 -28.62 -7.51
C LEU A 28 5.43 -27.34 -8.19
N PRO A 29 5.42 -26.19 -7.49
CA PRO A 29 4.74 -24.97 -7.92
C PRO A 29 5.28 -24.29 -9.19
N LEU A 30 6.47 -24.66 -9.65
CA LEU A 30 7.04 -24.18 -10.92
C LEU A 30 6.73 -25.08 -12.11
N LEU A 31 6.50 -26.38 -11.87
CA LEU A 31 6.16 -27.35 -12.91
C LEU A 31 4.65 -27.48 -13.10
N VAL A 32 3.91 -27.47 -11.98
CA VAL A 32 2.45 -27.44 -11.95
C VAL A 32 2.05 -25.99 -11.70
N PRO A 33 1.56 -25.24 -12.72
CA PRO A 33 1.44 -23.78 -12.68
C PRO A 33 0.23 -23.30 -11.87
N CYS A 34 0.19 -23.65 -10.57
CA CYS A 34 -0.89 -23.26 -9.66
C CYS A 34 -0.96 -21.74 -9.44
N HIS A 35 0.09 -20.99 -9.80
CA HIS A 35 0.08 -19.52 -9.81
C HIS A 35 -0.93 -18.93 -10.80
N ARG A 36 -1.34 -19.65 -11.85
CA ARG A 36 -2.34 -19.22 -12.84
C ARG A 36 -3.79 -19.27 -12.35
N VAL A 37 -4.01 -19.85 -11.17
CA VAL A 37 -5.33 -19.94 -10.52
C VAL A 37 -5.50 -18.77 -9.58
N LEU A 38 -6.50 -17.93 -9.86
CA LEU A 38 -6.75 -16.69 -9.13
C LEU A 38 -8.13 -16.73 -8.45
N PRO A 39 -8.28 -16.09 -7.29
CA PRO A 39 -9.60 -15.86 -6.70
C PRO A 39 -10.46 -14.97 -7.60
N SER A 40 -11.78 -15.11 -7.45
CA SER A 40 -12.77 -14.39 -8.27
C SER A 40 -12.93 -12.92 -7.90
N ASP A 41 -12.37 -12.52 -6.76
CA ASP A 41 -12.36 -11.14 -6.26
C ASP A 41 -11.27 -10.27 -6.92
N GLY A 42 -10.51 -10.81 -7.87
CA GLY A 42 -9.43 -10.10 -8.57
C GLY A 42 -8.10 -10.08 -7.80
N GLY A 43 -8.04 -10.64 -6.60
CA GLY A 43 -6.81 -10.72 -5.82
C GLY A 43 -5.81 -11.74 -6.35
N LEU A 44 -4.58 -11.73 -5.80
CA LEU A 44 -3.56 -12.74 -6.09
C LEU A 44 -3.87 -14.08 -5.41
N GLY A 45 -4.47 -14.07 -4.23
CA GLY A 45 -4.60 -15.25 -3.36
C GLY A 45 -3.24 -15.77 -2.86
N GLY A 46 -3.27 -16.90 -2.15
CA GLY A 46 -2.06 -17.53 -1.62
C GLY A 46 -1.22 -18.25 -2.69
N PHE A 47 0.05 -18.50 -2.35
CA PHE A 47 0.96 -19.31 -3.14
C PHE A 47 1.89 -20.11 -2.23
N SER A 48 2.04 -21.40 -2.50
CA SER A 48 2.74 -22.35 -1.61
C SER A 48 4.25 -22.27 -1.69
N ALA A 49 4.80 -21.70 -2.77
CA ALA A 49 6.25 -21.59 -2.94
C ALA A 49 6.85 -20.49 -2.05
N THR A 50 8.14 -20.65 -1.71
CA THR A 50 8.94 -19.60 -1.07
C THR A 50 8.85 -18.29 -1.84
N GLY A 51 8.49 -17.20 -1.15
CA GLY A 51 8.18 -15.90 -1.78
C GLY A 51 6.69 -15.63 -1.98
N GLY A 52 5.82 -16.63 -1.73
CA GLY A 52 4.38 -16.44 -1.57
C GLY A 52 3.70 -15.68 -2.71
N ALA A 53 2.75 -14.82 -2.36
CA ALA A 53 1.99 -14.03 -3.35
C ALA A 53 2.90 -13.15 -4.23
N ALA A 54 4.04 -12.67 -3.71
CA ALA A 54 4.99 -11.89 -4.50
C ALA A 54 5.63 -12.72 -5.61
N LEU A 55 6.02 -13.98 -5.33
CA LEU A 55 6.52 -14.89 -6.36
C LEU A 55 5.42 -15.25 -7.37
N LYS A 56 4.19 -15.51 -6.91
CA LYS A 56 3.03 -15.77 -7.78
C LYS A 56 2.83 -14.63 -8.77
N ALA A 57 2.86 -13.40 -8.29
CA ALA A 57 2.70 -12.23 -9.12
C ALA A 57 3.84 -12.06 -10.13
N ARG A 58 5.09 -12.33 -9.73
CA ARG A 58 6.24 -12.32 -10.65
C ARG A 58 6.11 -13.36 -11.75
N LEU A 59 5.66 -14.57 -11.44
CA LEU A 59 5.43 -15.63 -12.43
C LEU A 59 4.31 -15.22 -13.40
N LEU A 60 3.20 -14.70 -12.89
CA LEU A 60 2.09 -14.18 -13.71
C LEU A 60 2.57 -13.06 -14.63
N HIS A 61 3.32 -12.09 -14.10
CA HIS A 61 3.86 -10.98 -14.88
C HIS A 61 4.84 -11.45 -15.97
N ALA A 62 5.73 -12.39 -15.64
CA ALA A 62 6.64 -13.00 -16.61
C ALA A 62 5.90 -13.76 -17.73
N GLU A 63 4.70 -14.26 -17.44
CA GLU A 63 3.79 -14.88 -18.41
C GLU A 63 2.91 -13.86 -19.17
N GLY A 64 3.06 -12.56 -18.90
CA GLY A 64 2.29 -11.49 -19.55
C GLY A 64 0.90 -11.24 -18.94
N TYR A 65 0.64 -11.72 -17.72
CA TYR A 65 -0.63 -11.45 -17.04
C TYR A 65 -0.71 -9.99 -16.58
N VAL A 66 -1.86 -9.37 -16.84
CA VAL A 66 -2.20 -7.99 -16.48
C VAL A 66 -3.11 -7.99 -15.26
N PHE A 67 -2.70 -7.31 -14.18
CA PHE A 67 -3.48 -7.20 -12.93
C PHE A 67 -4.65 -6.21 -13.05
N SER A 68 -4.48 -5.16 -13.84
CA SER A 68 -5.50 -4.17 -14.21
C SER A 68 -5.08 -3.49 -15.51
N GLU A 69 -6.04 -3.19 -16.40
CA GLU A 69 -5.78 -2.44 -17.63
C GLU A 69 -5.14 -1.09 -17.34
N GLU A 70 -5.58 -0.41 -16.28
CA GLU A 70 -5.02 0.88 -15.86
C GLU A 70 -3.57 0.76 -15.39
N LEU A 71 -3.25 -0.30 -14.64
CA LEU A 71 -1.88 -0.55 -14.21
C LEU A 71 -0.98 -0.88 -15.41
N GLN A 72 -1.46 -1.67 -16.38
CA GLN A 72 -0.70 -1.95 -17.59
C GLN A 72 -0.47 -0.68 -18.42
N ALA A 73 -1.50 0.16 -18.59
CA ALA A 73 -1.38 1.45 -19.24
C ALA A 73 -0.33 2.34 -18.56
N GLY A 74 -0.26 2.30 -17.22
CA GLY A 74 0.78 2.98 -16.44
C GLY A 74 2.19 2.45 -16.71
N LEU A 75 2.37 1.12 -16.70
CA LEU A 75 3.68 0.51 -17.00
C LEU A 75 4.15 0.83 -18.42
N ASP A 76 3.25 0.76 -19.40
CA ASP A 76 3.54 1.07 -20.80
C ASP A 76 3.86 2.55 -20.98
N HIS A 77 3.06 3.43 -20.35
CA HIS A 77 3.31 4.87 -20.34
C HIS A 77 4.70 5.18 -19.80
N LEU A 78 5.03 4.70 -18.59
CA LEU A 78 6.30 4.98 -17.93
C LEU A 78 7.49 4.47 -18.73
N SER A 79 7.38 3.26 -19.31
CA SER A 79 8.42 2.68 -20.15
C SER A 79 8.64 3.46 -21.45
N ARG A 80 7.57 4.06 -21.99
CA ARG A 80 7.61 4.88 -23.21
C ARG A 80 8.22 6.26 -22.96
N VAL A 81 7.84 6.95 -21.88
CA VAL A 81 8.33 8.30 -21.56
C VAL A 81 9.73 8.30 -20.94
N ASP A 82 10.13 7.20 -20.30
CA ASP A 82 11.46 7.04 -19.71
C ASP A 82 12.00 5.62 -19.91
N ARG A 83 12.85 5.45 -20.94
CA ARG A 83 13.49 4.17 -21.26
C ARG A 83 14.39 3.62 -20.14
N LYS A 84 14.97 4.48 -19.29
CA LYS A 84 15.77 4.01 -18.15
C LYS A 84 14.83 3.43 -17.10
N LEU A 85 13.70 4.07 -16.84
CA LEU A 85 12.68 3.56 -15.91
C LEU A 85 12.05 2.28 -16.43
N GLY A 86 11.79 2.17 -17.74
CA GLY A 86 11.33 0.92 -18.37
C GLY A 86 12.26 -0.27 -18.10
N ARG A 87 13.58 -0.05 -18.06
CA ARG A 87 14.55 -1.10 -17.66
C ARG A 87 14.49 -1.46 -16.18
N VAL A 88 14.18 -0.48 -15.31
CA VAL A 88 13.95 -0.72 -13.88
C VAL A 88 12.69 -1.57 -13.71
N ILE A 89 11.58 -1.18 -14.37
CA ILE A 89 10.30 -1.91 -14.35
C ILE A 89 10.50 -3.38 -14.72
N ALA A 90 11.18 -3.64 -15.84
CA ALA A 90 11.44 -5.01 -16.31
C ALA A 90 12.26 -5.86 -15.32
N ARG A 91 13.11 -5.24 -14.49
CA ARG A 91 13.95 -5.94 -13.51
C ARG A 91 13.29 -6.09 -12.14
N SER A 92 12.47 -5.12 -11.74
CA SER A 92 11.83 -5.07 -10.42
C SER A 92 10.61 -6.01 -10.32
N GLY A 93 10.01 -6.36 -11.45
CA GLY A 93 8.80 -7.17 -11.52
C GLY A 93 7.52 -6.33 -11.48
N PRO A 94 6.35 -6.97 -11.27
CA PRO A 94 5.07 -6.28 -11.36
C PRO A 94 4.91 -5.22 -10.27
N TYR A 95 4.20 -4.14 -10.62
CA TYR A 95 3.76 -3.14 -9.67
C TYR A 95 2.72 -3.75 -8.74
N LEU A 96 3.14 -3.98 -7.50
CA LEU A 96 2.33 -4.50 -6.41
C LEU A 96 2.54 -3.57 -5.22
N PRO A 97 1.99 -2.35 -5.23
CA PRO A 97 1.86 -1.63 -3.97
C PRO A 97 1.03 -2.54 -3.06
N ALA A 98 1.31 -2.53 -1.77
CA ALA A 98 0.57 -3.30 -0.80
C ALA A 98 -0.86 -2.74 -0.71
N PHE A 99 -1.70 -3.01 -1.72
CA PHE A 99 -3.11 -2.66 -1.74
C PHE A 99 -3.76 -3.42 -0.59
N GLY A 100 -3.84 -2.78 0.57
CA GLY A 100 -4.54 -3.29 1.73
C GLY A 100 -6.03 -3.20 1.48
N ASP A 101 -6.58 -4.05 0.62
CA ASP A 101 -8.03 -4.14 0.35
C ASP A 101 -8.84 -4.65 1.56
N ARG A 102 -8.22 -4.71 2.75
CA ARG A 102 -8.78 -5.34 3.94
C ARG A 102 -8.67 -4.54 5.23
N GLU A 103 -7.99 -3.40 5.23
CA GLU A 103 -7.87 -2.58 6.44
C GLU A 103 -8.75 -1.34 6.31
N ASP A 104 -9.47 -1.00 7.37
CA ASP A 104 -10.29 0.21 7.43
C ASP A 104 -9.36 1.44 7.25
N PRO A 105 -9.70 2.41 6.38
CA PRO A 105 -8.92 3.65 6.25
C PRO A 105 -8.67 4.37 7.58
N TYR A 106 -9.60 4.25 8.54
CA TYR A 106 -9.41 4.79 9.88
C TYR A 106 -8.26 4.08 10.61
N ASP A 107 -8.24 2.76 10.61
CA ASP A 107 -7.21 1.92 11.22
C ASP A 107 -5.82 2.23 10.66
N ILE A 108 -5.75 2.50 9.36
CA ILE A 108 -4.49 2.86 8.70
C ILE A 108 -3.98 4.22 9.15
N LEU A 109 -4.87 5.20 9.28
CA LEU A 109 -4.49 6.52 9.78
C LEU A 109 -4.05 6.44 11.25
N VAL A 110 -4.75 5.67 12.09
CA VAL A 110 -4.34 5.36 13.46
C VAL A 110 -2.94 4.72 13.47
N LEU A 111 -2.74 3.68 12.65
CA LEU A 111 -1.46 2.97 12.55
C LEU A 111 -0.33 3.90 12.09
N SER A 112 -0.61 4.78 11.12
CA SER A 112 0.36 5.75 10.63
C SER A 112 0.85 6.68 11.73
N ILE A 113 -0.04 7.16 12.61
CA ILE A 113 0.30 7.99 13.78
C ILE A 113 1.09 7.18 14.81
N VAL A 114 0.68 5.93 15.07
CA VAL A 114 1.39 5.03 15.99
C VAL A 114 2.84 4.78 15.53
N HIS A 115 3.06 4.63 14.22
CA HIS A 115 4.36 4.33 13.63
C HIS A 115 5.37 5.49 13.66
N GLN A 116 4.91 6.73 13.85
CA GLN A 116 5.79 7.90 13.76
C GLN A 116 7.00 7.82 14.70
N GLN A 117 8.19 8.09 14.17
CA GLN A 117 9.45 8.22 14.92
C GLN A 117 9.88 6.99 15.75
N ILE A 118 9.38 5.79 15.43
CA ILE A 118 9.75 4.54 16.11
C ILE A 118 9.98 3.40 15.12
N SER A 119 10.58 2.30 15.58
CA SER A 119 10.79 1.12 14.74
C SER A 119 9.49 0.37 14.48
N MET A 120 9.42 -0.37 13.37
CA MET A 120 8.26 -1.22 13.02
C MET A 120 7.90 -2.21 14.12
N LYS A 121 8.90 -2.81 14.79
CA LYS A 121 8.67 -3.76 15.88
C LYS A 121 8.05 -3.09 17.11
N ALA A 122 8.53 -1.90 17.48
CA ALA A 122 7.96 -1.14 18.58
C ALA A 122 6.53 -0.70 18.25
N ALA A 123 6.31 -0.24 17.02
CA ALA A 123 5.01 0.20 16.55
C ALA A 123 3.99 -0.95 16.54
N ALA A 124 4.35 -2.13 16.04
CA ALA A 124 3.50 -3.32 16.08
C ALA A 124 3.13 -3.72 17.51
N THR A 125 4.07 -3.61 18.45
CA THR A 125 3.82 -3.89 19.87
C THR A 125 2.81 -2.91 20.47
N ILE A 126 2.98 -1.61 20.20
CA ILE A 126 2.05 -0.57 20.69
C ILE A 126 0.68 -0.74 20.03
N ALA A 127 0.63 -0.96 18.72
CA ALA A 127 -0.61 -1.18 17.98
C ALA A 127 -1.42 -2.35 18.56
N GLY A 128 -0.77 -3.50 18.83
CA GLY A 128 -1.43 -4.63 19.46
C GLY A 128 -2.00 -4.33 20.85
N ARG A 129 -1.28 -3.54 21.67
CA ARG A 129 -1.78 -3.11 22.99
C ARG A 129 -2.95 -2.13 22.89
N VAL A 130 -2.94 -1.22 21.92
CA VAL A 130 -4.04 -0.27 21.69
C VAL A 130 -5.30 -1.00 21.23
N ARG A 131 -5.18 -1.96 20.29
CA ARG A 131 -6.29 -2.83 19.85
C ARG A 131 -6.91 -3.60 21.02
N ALA A 132 -6.09 -4.02 21.99
CA ALA A 132 -6.56 -4.74 23.17
C ALA A 132 -7.26 -3.86 24.24
N LEU A 133 -7.37 -2.54 24.03
CA LEU A 133 -8.06 -1.65 24.97
C LEU A 133 -9.59 -1.74 24.86
N THR A 134 -10.11 -2.24 23.73
CA THR A 134 -11.54 -2.45 23.51
C THR A 134 -11.82 -3.88 23.07
N PRO A 135 -13.06 -4.39 23.25
CA PRO A 135 -13.43 -5.72 22.76
C PRO A 135 -13.37 -5.78 21.23
N GLY A 136 -12.56 -6.69 20.68
CA GLY A 136 -12.41 -6.86 19.24
C GLY A 136 -10.96 -7.13 18.84
N ALA A 137 -10.70 -7.19 17.54
CA ALA A 137 -9.35 -7.27 16.99
C ALA A 137 -8.90 -5.96 16.31
N ASP A 138 -9.82 -5.00 16.16
CA ASP A 138 -9.62 -3.73 15.45
C ASP A 138 -9.15 -2.62 16.39
N PHE A 139 -8.74 -1.48 15.85
CA PHE A 139 -8.49 -0.32 16.70
C PHE A 139 -9.81 0.20 17.31
N PRO A 140 -9.75 0.85 18.49
CA PRO A 140 -10.94 1.48 19.05
C PRO A 140 -11.57 2.43 18.03
N VAL A 141 -12.89 2.37 17.86
CA VAL A 141 -13.60 3.25 16.91
C VAL A 141 -13.58 4.71 17.41
N PRO A 142 -13.91 5.71 16.58
CA PRO A 142 -13.87 7.12 16.98
C PRO A 142 -14.50 7.45 18.35
N ASP A 143 -15.68 6.90 18.66
CA ASP A 143 -16.36 7.14 19.94
C ASP A 143 -15.63 6.49 21.13
N GLU A 144 -15.04 5.31 20.95
CA GLU A 144 -14.20 4.66 21.97
C GLU A 144 -12.88 5.42 22.16
N PHE A 145 -12.24 5.78 21.05
CA PHE A 145 -11.32 6.91 20.84
C PHE A 145 -11.66 8.14 21.70
N ALA A 146 -12.91 8.57 21.81
CA ALA A 146 -13.22 9.77 22.58
C ALA A 146 -13.20 9.52 24.10
N THR A 147 -13.57 8.32 24.54
CA THR A 147 -13.85 8.04 25.96
C THR A 147 -12.75 7.30 26.71
N LEU A 148 -11.81 6.63 26.02
CA LEU A 148 -10.74 5.88 26.68
C LEU A 148 -9.95 6.79 27.63
N PRO A 149 -9.57 6.35 28.84
CA PRO A 149 -8.73 7.15 29.74
C PRO A 149 -7.30 7.35 29.20
N ASP A 150 -6.72 8.53 29.43
CA ASP A 150 -5.36 8.87 28.96
C ASP A 150 -4.28 7.97 29.60
N ASP A 151 -4.46 7.52 30.84
CA ASP A 151 -3.58 6.58 31.54
C ASP A 151 -3.60 5.21 30.88
N ALA A 152 -4.75 4.73 30.41
CA ALA A 152 -4.86 3.49 29.64
C ALA A 152 -4.11 3.59 28.29
N LEU A 153 -4.29 4.69 27.55
CA LEU A 153 -3.57 4.93 26.29
C LEU A 153 -2.05 5.05 26.49
N ARG A 154 -1.63 5.72 27.57
CA ARG A 154 -0.21 5.77 27.96
C ARG A 154 0.32 4.41 28.37
N GLY A 155 -0.48 3.62 29.10
CA GLY A 155 -0.16 2.25 29.47
C GLY A 155 0.05 1.33 28.26
N ALA A 156 -0.67 1.57 27.17
CA ALA A 156 -0.46 0.89 25.89
C ALA A 156 0.85 1.30 25.17
N GLY A 157 1.50 2.39 25.60
CA GLY A 157 2.78 2.86 25.09
C GLY A 157 2.72 4.10 24.21
N LEU A 158 1.57 4.79 24.16
CA LEU A 158 1.43 6.03 23.39
C LEU A 158 2.05 7.23 24.13
N SER A 159 2.68 8.14 23.37
CA SER A 159 3.12 9.44 23.89
C SER A 159 1.92 10.40 24.03
N ARG A 160 2.04 11.44 24.87
CA ARG A 160 0.98 12.47 24.99
C ARG A 160 0.64 13.12 23.64
N GLN A 161 1.67 13.35 22.82
CA GLN A 161 1.52 13.93 21.49
C GLN A 161 0.71 13.02 20.57
N LYS A 162 1.06 11.73 20.50
CA LYS A 162 0.32 10.74 19.69
C LYS A 162 -1.12 10.56 20.17
N ILE A 163 -1.34 10.59 21.49
CA ILE A 163 -2.70 10.61 22.05
C ILE A 163 -3.47 11.82 21.51
N GLY A 164 -2.89 13.03 21.59
CA GLY A 164 -3.53 14.23 21.04
C GLY A 164 -3.88 14.13 19.55
N TYR A 165 -3.01 13.53 18.73
CA TYR A 165 -3.24 13.29 17.30
C TYR A 165 -4.36 12.29 17.05
N LEU A 166 -4.36 11.17 17.78
CA LEU A 166 -5.40 10.14 17.67
C LEU A 166 -6.77 10.66 18.11
N ARG A 167 -6.84 11.50 19.15
CA ARG A 167 -8.09 12.15 19.57
C ARG A 167 -8.59 13.14 18.53
N ASP A 168 -7.70 13.92 17.91
CA ASP A 168 -8.09 14.85 16.83
C ASP A 168 -8.64 14.10 15.61
N LEU A 169 -7.96 13.00 15.21
CA LEU A 169 -8.44 12.10 14.16
C LEU A 169 -9.81 11.50 14.51
N ALA A 170 -9.96 10.92 15.70
CA ALA A 170 -11.20 10.34 16.17
C ALA A 170 -12.34 11.37 16.18
N ALA A 171 -12.10 12.58 16.71
CA ALA A 171 -13.10 13.63 16.74
C ALA A 171 -13.56 14.03 15.33
N ARG A 172 -12.61 14.27 14.40
CA ARG A 172 -12.92 14.67 13.01
C ARG A 172 -13.70 13.60 12.24
N VAL A 173 -13.41 12.33 12.48
CA VAL A 173 -14.13 11.23 11.84
C VAL A 173 -15.51 11.04 12.50
N GLY A 174 -15.59 11.10 13.82
CA GLY A 174 -16.83 10.92 14.59
C GLY A 174 -17.85 12.05 14.36
N ASP A 175 -17.39 13.30 14.20
CA ASP A 175 -18.25 14.45 13.92
C ASP A 175 -18.47 14.73 12.42
N GLY A 176 -17.86 13.92 11.54
CA GLY A 176 -18.04 13.99 10.09
C GLY A 176 -17.24 15.07 9.37
N ARG A 177 -16.37 15.83 10.07
CA ARG A 177 -15.43 16.76 9.42
C ARG A 177 -14.44 16.06 8.48
N LEU A 178 -14.17 14.78 8.69
CA LEU A 178 -13.35 13.94 7.83
C LEU A 178 -14.11 12.66 7.44
N ASP A 179 -14.72 12.66 6.25
CA ASP A 179 -15.32 11.45 5.67
C ASP A 179 -14.29 10.64 4.86
N LEU A 180 -13.74 9.61 5.49
CA LEU A 180 -12.76 8.71 4.89
C LEU A 180 -13.30 7.93 3.67
N ARG A 181 -14.62 7.75 3.55
CA ARG A 181 -15.23 7.09 2.38
C ARG A 181 -15.22 8.01 1.17
N SER A 182 -15.44 9.31 1.39
CA SER A 182 -15.38 10.32 0.34
C SER A 182 -13.97 10.53 -0.23
N LEU A 183 -12.91 10.22 0.55
CA LEU A 183 -11.51 10.39 0.10
C LEU A 183 -11.20 9.65 -1.20
N ARG A 184 -11.92 8.56 -1.53
CA ARG A 184 -11.78 7.83 -2.80
C ARG A 184 -12.29 8.61 -4.02
N ARG A 185 -13.13 9.63 -3.82
CA ARG A 185 -13.77 10.42 -4.88
C ARG A 185 -13.12 11.78 -5.09
N LEU A 186 -12.37 12.27 -4.11
CA LEU A 186 -11.61 13.50 -4.23
C LEU A 186 -10.46 13.35 -5.22
N ASP A 187 -10.05 14.45 -5.85
CA ASP A 187 -8.74 14.52 -6.48
C ASP A 187 -7.62 14.44 -5.41
N ASP A 188 -6.40 14.17 -5.86
CA ASP A 188 -5.28 13.91 -4.94
C ASP A 188 -4.93 15.13 -4.08
N ASP A 189 -5.01 16.36 -4.61
CA ASP A 189 -4.70 17.58 -3.86
C ASP A 189 -5.75 17.85 -2.78
N SER A 190 -7.03 17.69 -3.11
CA SER A 190 -8.15 17.79 -2.15
C SER A 190 -8.06 16.71 -1.07
N ALA A 191 -7.67 15.49 -1.42
CA ALA A 191 -7.50 14.40 -0.44
C ALA A 191 -6.32 14.66 0.50
N ILE A 192 -5.19 15.16 -0.02
CA ILE A 192 -4.04 15.58 0.80
C ILE A 192 -4.47 16.70 1.76
N ALA A 193 -5.15 17.74 1.26
CA ALA A 193 -5.61 18.85 2.08
C ALA A 193 -6.47 18.36 3.25
N ALA A 194 -7.48 17.54 2.98
CA ALA A 194 -8.36 16.98 4.01
C ALA A 194 -7.60 16.15 5.05
N LEU A 195 -6.66 15.31 4.63
CA LEU A 195 -5.85 14.49 5.55
C LEU A 195 -4.90 15.35 6.40
N THR A 196 -4.34 16.42 5.85
CA THR A 196 -3.41 17.31 6.57
C THR A 196 -4.07 18.22 7.60
N GLU A 197 -5.41 18.31 7.61
CA GLU A 197 -6.10 18.99 8.69
C GLU A 197 -6.02 18.23 10.03
N VAL A 198 -5.79 16.92 9.97
CA VAL A 198 -5.61 16.07 11.17
C VAL A 198 -4.28 16.41 11.83
N LYS A 199 -4.31 16.75 13.12
CA LYS A 199 -3.08 17.05 13.86
C LYS A 199 -2.12 15.87 13.81
N GLY A 200 -0.87 16.14 13.44
CA GLY A 200 0.18 15.13 13.35
C GLY A 200 0.26 14.41 12.01
N ILE A 201 -0.65 14.66 11.06
CA ILE A 201 -0.55 14.16 9.69
C ILE A 201 -0.01 15.29 8.79
N GLY A 202 1.24 15.15 8.37
CA GLY A 202 1.85 16.05 7.38
C GLY A 202 1.59 15.61 5.94
N VAL A 203 1.94 16.47 4.98
CA VAL A 203 1.79 16.23 3.54
C VAL A 203 2.41 14.89 3.13
N TRP A 204 3.64 14.62 3.57
CA TRP A 204 4.33 13.36 3.27
C TRP A 204 3.53 12.15 3.77
N THR A 205 3.01 12.16 5.00
CA THR A 205 2.21 11.05 5.54
C THR A 205 0.91 10.87 4.76
N ALA A 206 0.22 11.96 4.44
CA ALA A 206 -0.99 11.91 3.63
C ALA A 206 -0.72 11.28 2.25
N GLN A 207 0.38 11.69 1.59
CA GLN A 207 0.80 11.12 0.32
C GLN A 207 1.12 9.62 0.42
N MET A 208 1.84 9.18 1.47
CA MET A 208 2.13 7.76 1.67
C MET A 208 0.85 6.94 1.86
N VAL A 209 -0.10 7.44 2.65
CA VAL A 209 -1.40 6.79 2.83
C VAL A 209 -2.17 6.71 1.51
N LEU A 210 -2.17 7.78 0.73
CA LEU A 210 -2.85 7.79 -0.57
C LEU A 210 -2.24 6.80 -1.57
N ILE A 211 -0.90 6.71 -1.63
CA ILE A 211 -0.18 5.79 -2.53
C ILE A 211 -0.41 4.34 -2.09
N PHE A 212 -0.10 4.01 -0.84
CA PHE A 212 -0.01 2.62 -0.41
C PHE A 212 -1.34 2.04 0.06
N HIS A 213 -2.25 2.86 0.58
CA HIS A 213 -3.52 2.38 1.11
C HIS A 213 -4.71 2.68 0.20
N PHE A 214 -4.79 3.90 -0.36
CA PHE A 214 -5.85 4.24 -1.31
C PHE A 214 -5.52 3.85 -2.75
N GLY A 215 -4.29 3.41 -3.02
CA GLY A 215 -3.88 2.95 -4.33
C GLY A 215 -3.85 4.05 -5.39
N ARG A 216 -3.70 5.33 -4.98
CA ARG A 216 -3.62 6.45 -5.92
C ARG A 216 -2.39 6.28 -6.81
N LEU A 217 -2.59 6.42 -8.12
CA LEU A 217 -1.55 6.17 -9.11
C LEU A 217 -0.72 7.42 -9.45
N ASP A 218 -1.20 8.62 -9.11
CA ASP A 218 -0.60 9.89 -9.57
C ASP A 218 -0.16 10.87 -8.47
N VAL A 219 -0.06 10.40 -7.23
CA VAL A 219 0.54 11.16 -6.13
C VAL A 219 2.06 11.21 -6.26
N TRP A 220 2.65 12.40 -6.12
CA TRP A 220 4.09 12.66 -6.23
C TRP A 220 4.69 13.21 -4.93
N PRO A 221 5.40 12.38 -4.13
CA PRO A 221 5.95 12.79 -2.85
C PRO A 221 7.32 13.47 -3.03
N ALA A 222 7.32 14.67 -3.60
CA ALA A 222 8.53 15.42 -3.96
C ALA A 222 9.51 15.67 -2.79
N ASP A 223 8.99 15.76 -1.58
CA ASP A 223 9.77 15.99 -0.35
C ASP A 223 10.31 14.71 0.30
N ASP A 224 9.99 13.53 -0.27
CA ASP A 224 10.50 12.26 0.22
C ASP A 224 12.00 12.12 -0.09
N LEU A 225 12.82 12.04 0.96
CA LEU A 225 14.28 12.01 0.80
C LEU A 225 14.76 10.76 0.04
N GLY A 226 14.10 9.60 0.25
CA GLY A 226 14.42 8.36 -0.47
C GLY A 226 14.12 8.47 -1.96
N LEU A 227 13.00 9.11 -2.31
CA LEU A 227 12.64 9.39 -3.70
C LEU A 227 13.59 10.42 -4.31
N GLN A 228 13.99 11.45 -3.57
CA GLN A 228 14.98 12.42 -4.03
C GLN A 228 16.33 11.74 -4.34
N ASP A 229 16.78 10.82 -3.46
CA ASP A 229 17.98 10.00 -3.70
C ASP A 229 17.83 9.10 -4.92
N ALA A 230 16.68 8.46 -5.08
CA ALA A 230 16.38 7.62 -6.23
C ALA A 230 16.36 8.42 -7.54
N VAL A 231 15.75 9.60 -7.55
CA VAL A 231 15.73 10.50 -8.71
C VAL A 231 17.13 11.00 -9.02
N GLN A 232 17.93 11.36 -8.01
CA GLN A 232 19.33 11.74 -8.21
C GLN A 232 20.10 10.63 -8.95
N ALA A 233 20.05 9.40 -8.44
CA ALA A 233 20.73 8.25 -9.04
C ALA A 233 20.17 7.88 -10.42
N HIS A 234 18.85 7.99 -10.59
CA HIS A 234 18.17 7.71 -11.84
C HIS A 234 18.51 8.73 -12.94
N LEU A 235 18.68 9.99 -12.59
CA LEU A 235 19.02 11.04 -13.55
C LEU A 235 20.53 11.30 -13.67
N GLY A 236 21.36 10.71 -12.79
CA GLY A 236 22.80 10.93 -12.77
C GLY A 236 23.17 12.33 -12.33
N LEU A 237 22.40 12.92 -11.41
CA LEU A 237 22.64 14.27 -10.90
C LEU A 237 23.79 14.26 -9.88
N SER A 238 24.61 15.32 -9.90
CA SER A 238 25.75 15.47 -8.98
C SER A 238 25.31 15.72 -7.53
N ALA A 239 24.10 16.23 -7.32
CA ALA A 239 23.52 16.49 -6.01
C ALA A 239 22.03 16.11 -5.99
N ARG A 240 21.50 15.95 -4.78
CA ARG A 240 20.08 15.68 -4.57
C ARG A 240 19.24 16.84 -5.13
N PRO A 241 18.22 16.57 -5.98
CA PRO A 241 17.36 17.61 -6.53
C PRO A 241 16.55 18.29 -5.43
N MET A 242 16.40 19.60 -5.54
CA MET A 242 15.54 20.39 -4.64
C MET A 242 14.06 20.13 -4.91
N PRO A 243 13.14 20.37 -3.96
CA PRO A 243 11.71 20.13 -4.15
C PRO A 243 11.10 20.74 -5.43
N ARG A 244 11.52 21.95 -5.80
CA ARG A 244 11.09 22.61 -7.04
C ARG A 244 11.51 21.82 -8.29
N GLU A 245 12.73 21.29 -8.29
CA GLU A 245 13.24 20.48 -9.39
C GLU A 245 12.51 19.13 -9.43
N MET A 246 12.25 18.54 -8.26
CA MET A 246 11.45 17.32 -8.14
C MET A 246 10.07 17.45 -8.79
N HIS A 247 9.37 18.58 -8.61
CA HIS A 247 8.08 18.81 -9.27
C HIS A 247 8.19 18.83 -10.80
N LEU A 248 9.24 19.47 -11.35
CA LEU A 248 9.50 19.46 -12.79
C LEU A 248 9.82 18.05 -13.29
N GLN A 249 10.59 17.27 -12.52
CA GLN A 249 10.90 15.89 -12.91
C GLN A 249 9.66 15.01 -12.88
N GLY A 250 8.82 15.13 -11.84
CA GLY A 250 7.61 14.34 -11.68
C GLY A 250 6.62 14.49 -12.82
N ALA A 251 6.54 15.68 -13.45
CA ALA A 251 5.63 15.96 -14.56
C ALA A 251 5.80 14.99 -15.74
N ARG A 252 7.02 14.46 -15.96
CA ARG A 252 7.29 13.51 -17.05
C ARG A 252 6.58 12.16 -16.89
N TRP A 253 6.25 11.80 -15.64
CA TRP A 253 5.69 10.50 -15.27
C TRP A 253 4.19 10.57 -14.98
N ALA A 254 3.58 11.75 -15.09
CA ALA A 254 2.14 11.89 -14.98
C ALA A 254 1.43 11.18 -16.17
N PRO A 255 0.29 10.49 -15.94
CA PRO A 255 -0.50 10.46 -14.72
C PRO A 255 -0.21 9.23 -13.81
N TYR A 256 1.03 8.74 -13.78
CA TYR A 256 1.43 7.53 -13.03
C TYR A 256 2.60 7.79 -12.08
N ARG A 257 2.64 8.97 -11.45
CA ARG A 257 3.75 9.43 -10.59
C ARG A 257 3.96 8.54 -9.37
N SER A 258 2.92 7.93 -8.80
CA SER A 258 3.05 7.00 -7.67
C SER A 258 3.68 5.67 -8.11
N MET A 259 3.33 5.19 -9.30
CA MET A 259 3.97 4.01 -9.89
C MET A 259 5.45 4.27 -10.16
N ALA A 260 5.79 5.43 -10.74
CA ALA A 260 7.18 5.81 -10.94
C ALA A 260 7.96 5.87 -9.62
N SER A 261 7.38 6.49 -8.58
CA SER A 261 7.97 6.56 -7.24
C SER A 261 8.25 5.17 -6.66
N TRP A 262 7.30 4.24 -6.78
CA TRP A 262 7.44 2.86 -6.30
C TRP A 262 8.58 2.09 -6.93
N TYR A 263 8.81 2.27 -8.24
CA TYR A 263 9.94 1.67 -8.94
C TYR A 263 11.25 2.36 -8.62
N LEU A 264 11.24 3.69 -8.46
CA LEU A 264 12.43 4.46 -8.09
C LEU A 264 12.93 4.11 -6.69
N TRP A 265 12.06 4.01 -5.68
CA TRP A 265 12.45 3.58 -4.32
C TRP A 265 13.21 2.24 -4.32
N ARG A 266 12.80 1.29 -5.18
CA ARG A 266 13.46 -0.02 -5.33
C ARG A 266 14.86 0.02 -5.92
N THR A 267 15.32 1.17 -6.40
CA THR A 267 16.68 1.35 -6.91
C THR A 267 17.67 1.76 -5.84
N VAL A 268 17.19 2.32 -4.72
CA VAL A 268 18.01 2.83 -3.61
C VAL A 268 17.79 2.05 -2.33
N ASP A 269 16.56 1.60 -2.09
CA ASP A 269 16.26 0.65 -1.03
C ASP A 269 16.66 -0.74 -1.54
N GLY A 270 17.46 -1.46 -0.77
CA GLY A 270 17.80 -2.87 -1.01
C GLY A 270 16.59 -3.83 -0.90
N GLY A 271 15.47 -3.52 -1.54
CA GLY A 271 14.29 -4.37 -1.69
C GLY A 271 13.25 -4.31 -0.57
N GLY A 272 13.11 -3.19 0.15
CA GLY A 272 12.26 -3.09 1.34
C GLY A 272 11.25 -1.95 1.35
N VAL A 273 10.31 -1.93 0.41
CA VAL A 273 8.97 -1.35 0.60
C VAL A 273 7.93 -2.38 0.23
#